data_AF-A0A5A9Z217-F1
#
_entry.id   AF-A0A5A9Z217-F1
#
_cell.length_a   1.000
_cell.length_b   1.000
_cell.length_c   1.000
_cell.angle_alpha   90.00
_cell.angle_beta   90.00
_cell.angle_gamma   90.00
#
_symmetry.space_group_name_H-M   'P 1'
#
loop_
_entity.id
_entity.type
_entity.pdbx_description
1 polymer ?
#
loop_
_entity_poly.entity_id
_entity_poly.type
_entity_poly.pdbx_seq_one_letter_code
_entity_poly.pdbx_strand_id
1 'polypeptide(L)'
;MTTIERLTVTMPKEMAATLKSAVEMGDYASTSEVIREALRDWSFKRQLMLDQLTALKQDIDKGLADVASGRTREFDAQRIAERGRKLLAARST
;
A
#
# COMPACT_ATOMS: atom_id res chain seq x y z
N MET A 1 13.04 -27.44 6.03
CA MET A 1 14.25 -26.90 6.68
C MET A 1 14.17 -25.39 6.54
N THR A 2 14.10 -24.65 7.65
CA THR A 2 14.12 -23.18 7.64
C THR A 2 15.55 -22.72 7.44
N THR A 3 15.93 -22.45 6.21
CA THR A 3 17.27 -22.00 5.85
C THR A 3 17.42 -20.55 6.28
N ILE A 4 18.16 -20.30 7.37
CA ILE A 4 18.57 -18.96 7.77
C ILE A 4 19.83 -18.60 6.97
N GLU A 5 19.80 -17.49 6.26
CA GLU A 5 20.96 -16.94 5.55
C GLU A 5 21.59 -15.79 6.35
N ARG A 6 22.92 -15.77 6.45
CA ARG A 6 23.66 -14.72 7.15
C ARG A 6 24.09 -13.64 6.17
N LEU A 7 23.62 -12.42 6.40
CA LEU A 7 23.95 -11.24 5.61
C LEU A 7 24.85 -10.28 6.40
N THR A 8 25.83 -9.68 5.73
CA THR A 8 26.62 -8.56 6.25
C THR A 8 26.14 -7.28 5.59
N VAL A 9 25.67 -6.32 6.39
CA VAL A 9 25.09 -5.07 5.91
C VAL A 9 25.84 -3.90 6.53
N THR A 10 26.33 -3.00 5.69
CA THR A 10 26.85 -1.70 6.13
C THR A 10 25.71 -0.72 6.25
N MET A 11 25.68 0.05 7.34
CA MET A 11 24.64 1.05 7.59
C MET A 11 25.23 2.33 8.20
N PRO A 12 24.54 3.48 8.06
CA PRO A 12 24.91 4.70 8.75
C PRO A 12 25.05 4.51 10.26
N LYS A 13 26.01 5.23 10.86
CA LYS A 13 26.33 5.13 12.29
C LYS A 13 25.10 5.36 13.18
N GLU A 14 24.26 6.32 12.83
CA GLU A 14 23.05 6.65 13.59
C GLU A 14 22.05 5.49 13.58
N MET A 15 21.79 4.87 12.42
CA MET A 15 20.92 3.70 12.35
C MET A 15 21.45 2.53 13.17
N ALA A 16 22.77 2.27 13.10
CA ALA A 16 23.39 1.24 13.93
C ALA A 16 23.25 1.54 15.43
N ALA A 17 23.33 2.82 15.83
CA ALA A 17 23.11 3.23 17.22
C ALA A 17 21.66 2.97 17.64
N THR A 18 20.67 3.33 16.81
CA THR A 18 19.25 3.03 17.07
C THR A 18 19.00 1.53 17.27
N LEU A 19 19.57 0.67 16.42
CA LEU A 19 19.43 -0.79 16.57
C LEU A 19 20.05 -1.30 17.87
N LYS A 20 21.20 -0.77 18.27
CA LYS A 20 21.88 -1.16 19.52
C LYS A 20 21.08 -0.71 20.74
N SER A 21 20.59 0.53 20.75
CA SER A 21 19.78 1.04 21.85
C SER A 21 18.50 0.24 22.06
N ALA A 22 17.83 -0.18 20.97
CA ALA A 22 16.63 -1.03 21.08
C ALA A 22 16.92 -2.39 21.77
N VAL A 23 18.13 -2.93 21.58
CA VAL A 23 18.57 -4.15 22.28
C VAL A 23 19.00 -3.85 23.72
N GLU A 24 19.72 -2.76 23.94
CA GLU A 24 20.18 -2.34 25.28
C GLU A 24 19.02 -2.02 26.23
N MET A 25 17.93 -1.47 25.71
CA MET A 25 16.70 -1.20 26.48
C MET A 25 15.88 -2.46 26.76
N GLY A 26 16.21 -3.59 26.12
CA GLY A 26 15.52 -4.86 26.30
C GLY A 26 14.26 -5.04 25.45
N ASP A 27 13.98 -4.12 24.52
CA ASP A 27 12.84 -4.23 23.60
C ASP A 27 13.01 -5.40 22.61
N TYR A 28 14.26 -5.77 22.31
CA TYR A 28 14.61 -6.87 21.41
C TYR A 28 15.77 -7.70 21.94
N ALA A 29 15.77 -9.01 21.66
CA ALA A 29 16.83 -9.91 22.09
C ALA A 29 18.11 -9.79 21.22
N SER A 30 18.00 -9.23 20.01
CA SER A 30 19.16 -9.03 19.12
C SER A 30 18.90 -7.99 18.04
N THR A 31 19.97 -7.42 17.48
CA THR A 31 19.87 -6.53 16.30
C THR A 31 19.27 -7.24 15.08
N SER A 32 19.51 -8.54 14.95
CA SER A 32 18.93 -9.36 13.88
C SER A 32 17.41 -9.48 14.00
N GLU A 33 16.85 -9.39 15.19
CA GLU A 33 15.41 -9.40 15.42
C GLU A 33 14.77 -8.11 14.93
N VAL A 34 15.32 -6.96 15.32
CA VAL A 34 14.89 -5.64 14.86
C VAL A 34 14.91 -5.55 13.33
N ILE A 35 15.99 -6.02 12.71
CA ILE A 35 16.13 -6.02 11.25
C ILE A 35 15.07 -6.90 10.59
N ARG A 36 14.80 -8.10 11.13
CA ARG A 36 13.75 -8.97 10.58
C ARG A 36 12.36 -8.36 10.70
N GLU A 37 12.05 -7.69 11.80
CA GLU A 37 10.79 -6.95 11.95
C GLU A 37 10.68 -5.82 10.92
N ALA A 38 11.70 -4.96 10.83
CA ALA A 38 11.74 -3.88 9.86
C ALA A 38 11.59 -4.37 8.41
N LEU A 39 12.18 -5.53 8.08
CA LEU A 39 12.03 -6.16 6.76
C LEU A 39 10.62 -6.70 6.50
N ARG A 40 9.93 -7.23 7.51
CA ARG A 40 8.52 -7.65 7.39
C ARG A 40 7.61 -6.45 7.17
N ASP A 41 7.84 -5.37 7.90
CA ASP A 41 7.07 -4.14 7.74
C ASP A 41 7.29 -3.50 6.37
N TRP A 42 8.56 -3.47 5.92
CA TRP A 42 8.90 -2.99 4.60
C TRP A 42 8.25 -3.85 3.50
N SER A 43 8.32 -5.17 3.61
CA SER A 43 7.73 -6.08 2.61
C SER A 43 6.22 -5.95 2.56
N PHE A 44 5.56 -5.83 3.71
CA PHE A 44 4.13 -5.59 3.82
C PHE A 44 3.72 -4.26 3.16
N LYS A 45 4.41 -3.16 3.49
CA LYS A 45 4.17 -1.84 2.87
C LYS A 45 4.35 -1.88 1.36
N ARG A 46 5.38 -2.59 0.88
CA ARG A 46 5.65 -2.76 -0.55
C ARG A 46 4.55 -3.58 -1.23
N GLN A 47 4.08 -4.65 -0.61
CA GLN A 47 2.98 -5.44 -1.17
C GLN A 47 1.71 -4.61 -1.29
N LEU A 48 1.35 -3.86 -0.25
CA LEU A 48 0.20 -2.96 -0.27
C LEU A 48 0.28 -1.93 -1.41
N MET A 49 1.46 -1.33 -1.62
CA MET A 49 1.69 -0.41 -2.74
C MET A 49 1.49 -1.09 -4.10
N LEU A 50 1.99 -2.32 -4.27
CA LEU A 50 1.83 -3.07 -5.52
C LEU A 50 0.37 -3.45 -5.78
N ASP A 51 -0.38 -3.80 -4.74
CA ASP A 51 -1.80 -4.13 -4.84
C ASP A 51 -2.61 -2.88 -5.25
N GLN A 52 -2.32 -1.73 -4.63
CA GLN A 52 -2.92 -0.44 -5.00
C GLN A 52 -2.61 -0.04 -6.45
N LEU A 53 -1.37 -0.23 -6.89
CA LEU A 53 -0.97 0.05 -8.28
C LEU A 53 -1.69 -0.89 -9.25
N THR A 54 -1.86 -2.15 -8.89
CA THR A 54 -2.58 -3.13 -9.71
C THR A 54 -4.06 -2.76 -9.82
N ALA A 55 -4.70 -2.38 -8.72
CA ALA A 55 -6.09 -1.91 -8.71
C ALA A 55 -6.27 -0.66 -9.59
N LEU A 56 -5.37 0.32 -9.46
CA LEU A 56 -5.41 1.53 -10.29
C LEU A 56 -5.27 1.23 -11.79
N LYS A 57 -4.36 0.33 -12.16
CA LYS A 57 -4.21 -0.12 -13.55
C LYS A 57 -5.49 -0.76 -14.08
N GLN A 58 -6.12 -1.64 -13.29
CA GLN A 58 -7.38 -2.27 -13.66
C GLN A 58 -8.51 -1.25 -13.86
N ASP A 59 -8.59 -0.21 -13.03
CA ASP A 59 -9.59 0.84 -13.18
C ASP A 59 -9.35 1.72 -14.42
N ILE A 60 -8.09 2.00 -14.74
CA ILE A 60 -7.71 2.67 -15.99
C ILE A 60 -8.10 1.80 -17.20
N ASP A 61 -7.77 0.50 -17.18
CA ASP A 61 -8.08 -0.42 -18.28
C ASP A 61 -9.60 -0.51 -18.53
N LYS A 62 -10.41 -0.55 -17.46
CA LYS A 62 -11.88 -0.47 -17.56
C LYS A 62 -12.32 0.83 -18.23
N GLY A 63 -11.77 1.97 -17.80
CA GLY A 63 -12.09 3.27 -18.38
C GLY A 63 -11.70 3.36 -19.87
N LEU A 64 -10.54 2.84 -20.24
CA LEU A 64 -10.09 2.78 -21.64
C LEU A 64 -10.99 1.87 -22.48
N ALA A 65 -11.45 0.74 -21.93
CA ALA A 65 -12.41 -0.13 -22.60
C ALA A 65 -13.79 0.55 -22.80
N ASP A 66 -14.25 1.34 -21.82
CA ASP A 66 -15.47 2.15 -21.94
C ASP A 66 -15.34 3.23 -23.02
N VAL A 67 -14.17 3.89 -23.11
CA VAL A 67 -13.88 4.83 -24.19
C VAL A 67 -13.91 4.14 -25.55
N ALA A 68 -13.18 3.03 -25.71
CA ALA A 68 -13.07 2.29 -26.97
C ALA A 68 -14.43 1.75 -27.46
N SER A 69 -15.36 1.48 -26.54
CA SER A 69 -16.71 1.00 -26.84
C SER A 69 -17.76 2.11 -26.94
N GLY A 70 -17.37 3.38 -26.84
CA GLY A 70 -18.29 4.52 -26.92
C GLY A 70 -19.25 4.64 -25.74
N ARG A 71 -18.97 4.00 -24.60
CA ARG A 71 -19.79 4.07 -23.37
C ARG A 71 -19.52 5.33 -22.52
N THR A 72 -18.91 6.34 -23.12
CA THR A 72 -18.59 7.61 -22.46
C THR A 72 -19.52 8.71 -22.95
N ARG A 73 -19.56 9.81 -22.19
CA ARG A 73 -20.36 11.00 -22.48
C ARG A 73 -19.61 12.23 -22.01
N GLU A 74 -19.99 13.39 -22.52
CA GLU A 74 -19.42 14.66 -22.03
C GLU A 74 -19.65 14.83 -20.52
N PHE A 75 -18.62 15.36 -19.87
CA PHE A 75 -18.62 15.59 -18.45
C PHE A 75 -19.60 16.71 -18.07
N ASP A 76 -20.51 16.40 -17.14
CA ASP A 76 -21.50 17.34 -16.62
C ASP A 76 -21.67 17.09 -15.12
N ALA A 77 -21.09 17.98 -14.31
CA ALA A 77 -21.09 17.86 -12.86
C ALA A 77 -22.50 17.98 -12.25
N GLN A 78 -23.38 18.82 -12.82
CA GLN A 78 -24.74 19.02 -12.32
C GLN A 78 -25.57 17.75 -12.50
N ARG A 79 -25.51 17.16 -13.69
CA ARG A 79 -26.16 15.89 -13.99
C ARG A 79 -25.69 14.75 -13.08
N ILE A 80 -24.38 14.69 -12.77
CA ILE A 80 -23.82 13.70 -11.85
C ILE A 80 -24.39 13.90 -10.43
N ALA A 81 -24.41 15.14 -9.93
CA ALA A 81 -24.93 15.46 -8.60
C ALA A 81 -26.44 15.19 -8.47
N GLU A 82 -27.23 15.51 -9.50
CA GLU A 82 -28.66 15.20 -9.55
C GLU A 82 -28.92 13.69 -9.52
N ARG A 83 -28.17 12.91 -10.31
CA ARG A 83 -28.27 11.45 -10.29
C ARG A 83 -27.92 10.89 -8.91
N GLY A 84 -26.88 11.41 -8.26
CA GLY A 84 -26.50 11.03 -6.90
C GLY A 84 -27.62 11.26 -5.88
N ARG A 85 -28.25 12.45 -5.90
CA ARG A 85 -29.40 12.78 -5.03
C ARG A 85 -30.58 11.83 -5.22
N LYS A 86 -30.91 11.48 -6.47
CA LYS A 86 -31.99 10.52 -6.78
C LYS A 86 -31.69 9.11 -6.22
N LEU A 87 -30.46 8.62 -6.38
CA LEU A 87 -30.05 7.32 -5.85
C LEU A 87 -30.06 7.29 -4.32
N LEU A 88 -29.67 8.38 -3.66
CA LEU A 88 -29.71 8.49 -2.21
C LEU A 88 -31.16 8.40 -1.68
N ALA A 89 -32.08 9.17 -2.28
CA ALA A 89 -33.49 9.18 -1.88
C ALA A 89 -34.15 7.80 -2.02
N ALA A 90 -33.84 7.06 -3.10
CA ALA A 90 -34.35 5.72 -3.34
C ALA A 90 -33.81 4.65 -2.38
N ARG A 91 -32.70 4.92 -1.69
CA ARG A 91 -32.11 4.00 -0.69
C ARG A 91 -32.64 4.26 0.72
N SER A 92 -33.32 5.38 0.94
CA SER A 92 -33.90 5.79 2.22
C SER A 92 -35.38 5.42 2.38
N THR A 93 -35.99 4.87 1.34
CA THR A 93 -37.34 4.28 1.31
C THR A 93 -37.24 2.77 1.38
#